data_AF-A0A397Y3F9-F1
#
_entry.id   AF-A0A397Y3F9-F1
#
_cell.length_a   1.000
_cell.length_b   1.000
_cell.length_c   1.000
_cell.angle_alpha   90.00
_cell.angle_beta   90.00
_cell.angle_gamma   90.00
#
_symmetry.space_group_name_H-M   'P 1'
#
loop_
_entity.id
_entity.type
_entity.pdbx_description
1 polymer ?
#
loop_
_entity_poly.entity_id
_entity_poly.type
_entity_poly.pdbx_seq_one_letter_code
_entity_poly.pdbx_strand_id
1 'polypeptide(L)'
;MGLVEGCNPSPTVGLNSATWNTVLRVYADPSKIKEMETFKTLVDEQGINLERSTIVAMARAYNRSCLVQKAIEMYGDVPGTQREVYALWNEYKKEAKDDGYRTMINSLLKLNNVEGAERVYEEWNPYGPKLDMSIPCLLISRYYTEGMAWKVDEMLKSIKKKRYGMHMRKLSLKLKLLLLSRTGGLI
;
A
#
# COMPACT_ATOMS: atom_id res chain seq x y z
N MET A 1 -18.48 30.99 -35.89
CA MET A 1 -18.10 29.76 -35.17
C MET A 1 -16.59 29.64 -35.22
N GLY A 2 -15.89 30.22 -34.26
CA GLY A 2 -14.44 30.06 -34.10
C GLY A 2 -14.20 28.84 -33.21
N LEU A 3 -13.47 27.86 -33.72
CA LEU A 3 -13.05 26.68 -32.97
C LEU A 3 -12.07 27.12 -31.89
N VAL A 4 -12.38 26.78 -30.64
CA VAL A 4 -11.50 26.94 -29.50
C VAL A 4 -10.32 25.99 -29.71
N GLU A 5 -9.16 26.54 -30.07
CA GLU A 5 -7.90 25.82 -29.97
C GLU A 5 -7.67 25.47 -28.50
N GLY A 6 -7.80 24.18 -28.20
CA GLY A 6 -7.37 23.63 -26.92
C GLY A 6 -5.89 23.96 -26.73
N CYS A 7 -5.56 24.62 -25.64
CA CYS A 7 -4.20 24.79 -25.19
C CYS A 7 -3.57 23.40 -25.00
N ASN A 8 -2.78 22.96 -25.98
CA ASN A 8 -1.86 21.84 -25.84
C ASN A 8 -0.67 22.33 -25.01
N PRO A 9 -0.44 21.84 -23.78
CA PRO A 9 0.77 22.19 -23.07
C PRO A 9 1.95 21.40 -23.65
N SER A 10 2.91 22.12 -24.24
CA SER A 10 4.25 21.62 -24.57
C SER A 10 5.25 22.77 -24.38
N PRO A 11 6.54 22.57 -24.03
CA PRO A 11 7.19 21.56 -23.20
C PRO A 11 7.84 22.16 -21.92
N THR A 12 7.84 21.39 -20.83
CA THR A 12 8.80 21.39 -19.71
C THR A 12 9.48 22.71 -19.31
N VAL A 13 8.72 23.68 -18.79
CA VAL A 13 9.30 24.55 -17.75
C VAL A 13 9.47 23.66 -16.53
N GLY A 14 10.71 23.43 -16.07
CA GLY A 14 10.98 22.70 -14.84
C GLY A 14 10.30 23.43 -13.68
N LEU A 15 9.07 23.04 -13.37
CA LEU A 15 8.27 23.67 -12.33
C LEU A 15 8.96 23.40 -10.99
N ASN A 16 9.16 24.46 -10.21
CA ASN A 16 9.81 24.34 -8.92
C ASN A 16 8.88 23.63 -7.91
N SER A 17 9.45 23.17 -6.80
CA SER A 17 8.70 22.45 -5.75
C SER A 17 7.48 23.26 -5.26
N ALA A 18 7.58 24.57 -5.12
CA ALA A 18 6.47 25.41 -4.64
C ALA A 18 5.28 25.44 -5.62
N THR A 19 5.54 25.48 -6.93
CA THR A 19 4.49 25.42 -7.95
C THR A 19 3.75 24.08 -7.90
N TRP A 20 4.48 22.97 -7.88
CA TRP A 20 3.85 21.63 -7.81
C TRP A 20 3.05 21.42 -6.52
N ASN A 21 3.56 21.88 -5.37
CA ASN A 21 2.82 21.85 -4.10
C ASN A 21 1.51 22.65 -4.18
N THR A 22 1.52 23.79 -4.87
CA THR A 22 0.32 24.60 -5.07
C THR A 22 -0.68 23.90 -5.99
N VAL A 23 -0.22 23.37 -7.14
CA VAL A 23 -1.07 22.61 -8.07
C VAL A 23 -1.73 21.43 -7.36
N LEU A 24 -0.95 20.58 -6.68
CA LEU A 24 -1.50 19.41 -6.01
C LEU A 24 -2.49 19.76 -4.91
N ARG A 25 -2.28 20.85 -4.16
CA ARG A 25 -3.26 21.32 -3.16
C ARG A 25 -4.57 21.78 -3.79
N VAL A 26 -4.54 22.47 -4.94
CA VAL A 26 -5.75 22.89 -5.66
C VAL A 26 -6.56 21.68 -6.13
N TYR A 27 -5.87 20.64 -6.60
CA TYR A 27 -6.51 19.42 -7.09
C TYR A 27 -6.76 18.37 -5.99
N ALA A 28 -6.42 18.65 -4.73
CA ALA A 28 -6.68 17.79 -3.57
C ALA A 28 -8.16 17.79 -3.15
N ASP A 29 -9.01 17.43 -4.10
CA ASP A 29 -10.46 17.36 -3.97
C ASP A 29 -10.98 15.99 -4.45
N PRO A 30 -11.98 15.38 -3.78
CA PRO A 30 -12.53 14.08 -4.18
C PRO A 30 -13.07 14.02 -5.62
N SER A 31 -13.50 15.15 -6.18
CA SER A 31 -13.98 15.25 -7.57
C SER A 31 -12.86 15.37 -8.61
N LYS A 32 -11.61 15.57 -8.16
CA LYS A 32 -10.43 15.88 -8.99
C LYS A 32 -9.28 14.87 -8.84
N ILE A 33 -9.58 13.70 -8.29
CA ILE A 33 -8.57 12.65 -8.05
C ILE A 33 -7.80 12.27 -9.32
N LYS A 34 -8.47 12.19 -10.47
CA LYS A 34 -7.82 11.76 -11.73
C LYS A 34 -6.75 12.77 -12.14
N GLU A 35 -7.07 14.05 -12.10
CA GLU A 35 -6.12 15.13 -12.38
C GLU A 35 -5.00 15.15 -11.33
N MET A 36 -5.34 15.01 -10.04
CA MET A 36 -4.37 14.95 -8.95
C MET A 36 -3.35 13.83 -9.12
N GLU A 37 -3.78 12.62 -9.51
CA GLU A 37 -2.90 11.46 -9.76
C GLU A 37 -1.99 11.67 -10.97
N THR A 38 -2.51 12.35 -12.00
CA THR A 38 -1.72 12.72 -13.19
C THR A 38 -0.58 13.63 -12.78
N PHE A 39 -0.85 14.68 -12.00
CA PHE A 39 0.18 15.56 -11.48
C PHE A 39 1.12 14.88 -10.49
N LYS A 40 0.60 13.99 -9.63
CA LYS A 40 1.42 13.20 -8.71
C LYS A 40 2.47 12.38 -9.47
N THR A 41 2.06 11.72 -10.56
CA THR A 41 2.96 10.93 -11.40
C THR A 41 4.09 11.79 -11.97
N LEU A 42 3.77 12.99 -12.48
CA LEU A 42 4.76 13.93 -13.00
C LEU A 42 5.74 14.43 -11.93
N VAL A 43 5.26 14.66 -10.71
CA VAL A 43 6.09 15.06 -9.56
C VAL A 43 7.04 13.93 -9.15
N ASP A 44 6.52 12.70 -9.09
CA ASP A 44 7.30 11.50 -8.75
C ASP A 44 8.42 11.26 -9.78
N GLU A 45 8.15 11.43 -11.08
CA GLU A 45 9.14 11.32 -12.17
C GLU A 45 10.25 12.38 -12.09
N GLN A 46 9.93 13.56 -11.57
CA GLN A 46 10.90 14.64 -11.36
C GLN A 46 11.67 14.50 -10.04
N GLY A 47 11.34 13.53 -9.19
CA GLY A 47 11.95 13.34 -7.88
C GLY A 47 11.73 14.51 -6.93
N ILE A 48 10.63 15.26 -7.10
CA ILE A 48 10.35 16.46 -6.32
C ILE A 48 9.73 16.08 -4.98
N ASN A 49 10.33 16.56 -3.89
CA ASN A 49 9.79 16.36 -2.55
C ASN A 49 8.58 17.29 -2.31
N LEU A 50 7.52 16.73 -1.73
CA LEU A 50 6.28 17.44 -1.42
C LEU A 50 6.31 17.99 0.01
N GLU A 51 5.68 19.16 0.19
CA GLU A 51 5.44 19.74 1.51
C GLU A 51 4.47 18.86 2.30
N ARG A 52 4.69 18.78 3.61
CA ARG A 52 3.80 18.09 4.55
C ARG A 52 2.32 18.45 4.36
N SER A 53 2.01 19.75 4.19
CA SER A 53 0.63 20.19 4.00
C SER A 53 0.00 19.64 2.72
N THR A 54 0.78 19.49 1.65
CA THR A 54 0.32 18.97 0.37
C THR A 54 0.03 17.49 0.48
N ILE A 55 0.94 16.73 1.07
CA ILE A 55 0.76 15.28 1.30
C ILE A 55 -0.50 15.02 2.12
N VAL A 56 -0.72 15.78 3.21
CA VAL A 56 -1.92 15.66 4.05
C VAL A 56 -3.20 16.05 3.30
N ALA A 57 -3.17 17.09 2.47
CA ALA A 57 -4.33 17.47 1.66
C ALA A 57 -4.72 16.35 0.68
N MET A 58 -3.74 15.79 -0.03
CA MET A 58 -3.94 14.66 -0.94
C MET A 58 -4.45 13.42 -0.20
N ALA A 59 -3.87 13.08 0.96
CA ALA A 59 -4.31 11.94 1.78
C ALA A 59 -5.79 12.06 2.17
N ARG A 60 -6.24 13.26 2.55
CA ARG A 60 -7.65 13.54 2.87
C ARG A 60 -8.55 13.38 1.64
N ALA A 61 -8.10 13.86 0.47
CA ALA A 61 -8.83 13.69 -0.78
C ALA A 61 -8.99 12.19 -1.12
N TYR A 62 -7.91 11.41 -1.07
CA TYR A 62 -7.95 9.97 -1.29
C TYR A 62 -8.92 9.25 -0.34
N ASN A 63 -8.85 9.57 0.96
CA ASN A 63 -9.75 8.97 1.94
C ASN A 63 -11.23 9.25 1.62
N ARG A 64 -11.55 10.51 1.30
CA ARG A 64 -12.92 10.92 0.93
C ARG A 64 -13.42 10.31 -0.39
N SER A 65 -12.51 9.83 -1.25
CA SER A 65 -12.83 9.09 -2.48
C SER A 65 -12.75 7.57 -2.30
N CYS A 66 -12.73 7.07 -1.06
CA CYS A 66 -12.62 5.64 -0.72
C CYS A 66 -11.33 4.96 -1.22
N LEU A 67 -10.27 5.74 -1.54
CA LEU A 67 -8.95 5.24 -1.92
C LEU A 67 -8.07 5.08 -0.68
N VAL A 68 -8.54 4.28 0.28
CA VAL A 68 -7.98 4.20 1.64
C VAL A 68 -6.52 3.75 1.64
N GLN A 69 -6.14 2.80 0.81
CA GLN A 69 -4.75 2.34 0.69
C GLN A 69 -3.80 3.49 0.28
N LYS A 70 -4.19 4.32 -0.68
CA LYS A 70 -3.40 5.49 -1.09
C LYS A 70 -3.34 6.55 0.01
N ALA A 71 -4.43 6.73 0.76
CA ALA A 71 -4.43 7.62 1.92
C ALA A 71 -3.46 7.14 3.01
N ILE A 72 -3.42 5.84 3.31
CA ILE A 72 -2.46 5.24 4.24
C ILE A 72 -1.03 5.49 3.78
N GLU A 73 -0.74 5.24 2.49
CA GLU A 73 0.59 5.46 1.91
C GLU A 73 1.03 6.92 2.08
N MET A 74 0.18 7.88 1.71
CA MET A 74 0.48 9.31 1.85
C MET A 74 0.70 9.71 3.31
N TYR A 75 -0.11 9.23 4.25
CA TYR A 75 0.12 9.53 5.66
C TYR A 75 1.42 8.89 6.17
N GLY A 76 1.81 7.71 5.69
CA GLY A 76 3.08 7.07 6.03
C GLY A 76 4.32 7.89 5.69
N ASP A 77 4.23 8.80 4.72
CA ASP A 77 5.31 9.73 4.34
C ASP A 77 5.37 11.00 5.21
N VAL A 78 4.47 11.15 6.18
CA VAL A 78 4.38 12.33 7.05
C VAL A 78 4.66 11.97 8.50
N PRO A 79 5.76 12.43 9.11
CA PRO A 79 6.01 12.19 10.53
C PRO A 79 4.85 12.64 11.42
N GLY A 80 4.51 11.81 12.41
CA GLY A 80 3.48 12.10 13.41
C GLY A 80 2.04 11.78 13.01
N THR A 81 1.80 11.11 11.87
CA THR A 81 0.45 10.72 11.39
C THR A 81 0.10 9.27 11.67
N GLN A 82 0.80 8.65 12.63
CA GLN A 82 0.58 7.26 13.02
C GLN A 82 -0.87 6.99 13.43
N ARG A 83 -1.53 7.99 14.05
CA ARG A 83 -2.95 7.91 14.44
C ARG A 83 -3.85 7.78 13.21
N GLU A 84 -3.63 8.59 12.18
CA GLU A 84 -4.37 8.58 10.93
C GLU A 84 -4.17 7.26 10.18
N VAL A 85 -2.93 6.77 10.09
CA VAL A 85 -2.60 5.47 9.50
C VAL A 85 -3.36 4.33 10.19
N TYR A 86 -3.36 4.29 11.53
CA TYR A 86 -4.10 3.26 12.27
C TYR A 86 -5.62 3.39 12.16
N ALA A 87 -6.15 4.62 12.13
CA ALA A 87 -7.58 4.84 11.96
C ALA A 87 -8.06 4.26 10.63
N LEU A 88 -7.38 4.63 9.52
CA LEU A 88 -7.67 4.12 8.19
C LEU A 88 -7.49 2.60 8.09
N TRP A 89 -6.42 2.06 8.68
CA TRP A 89 -6.20 0.62 8.69
C TRP A 89 -7.32 -0.14 9.39
N ASN A 90 -7.80 0.35 10.54
CA ASN A 90 -8.85 -0.34 11.27
C ASN A 90 -10.17 -0.42 10.49
N GLU A 91 -10.47 0.58 9.66
CA GLU A 91 -11.62 0.58 8.76
C GLU A 91 -11.40 -0.36 7.56
N TYR A 92 -10.21 -0.31 6.95
CA TYR A 92 -9.90 -1.02 5.71
C TYR A 92 -9.48 -2.49 5.87
N LYS A 93 -8.91 -2.89 7.02
CA LYS A 93 -8.20 -4.17 7.19
C LYS A 93 -9.02 -5.42 6.87
N LYS A 94 -10.35 -5.37 7.02
CA LYS A 94 -11.24 -6.51 6.73
C LYS A 94 -11.27 -6.86 5.24
N GLU A 95 -11.02 -5.88 4.38
CA GLU A 95 -11.03 -6.01 2.92
C GLU A 95 -9.61 -6.07 2.34
N ALA A 96 -8.60 -5.87 3.18
CA ALA A 96 -7.20 -5.80 2.76
C ALA A 96 -6.72 -7.13 2.20
N LYS A 97 -6.16 -7.05 0.99
CA LYS A 97 -5.38 -8.11 0.36
C LYS A 97 -3.89 -7.89 0.64
N ASP A 98 -3.04 -8.74 0.08
CA ASP A 98 -1.58 -8.70 0.26
C ASP A 98 -1.00 -7.28 0.03
N ASP A 99 -1.45 -6.56 -1.00
CA ASP A 99 -1.02 -5.19 -1.29
C ASP A 99 -1.43 -4.18 -0.20
N GLY A 100 -2.61 -4.33 0.40
CA GLY A 100 -3.05 -3.55 1.54
C GLY A 100 -2.15 -3.75 2.77
N TYR A 101 -1.84 -5.01 3.12
CA TYR A 101 -0.90 -5.33 4.19
C TYR A 101 0.50 -4.78 3.91
N ARG A 102 0.98 -4.92 2.67
CA ARG A 102 2.26 -4.35 2.22
C ARG A 102 2.30 -2.84 2.45
N THR A 103 1.25 -2.15 2.05
CA THR A 103 1.14 -0.68 2.16
C THR A 103 1.13 -0.26 3.63
N MET A 104 0.36 -0.95 4.47
CA MET A 104 0.30 -0.67 5.90
C MET A 104 1.65 -0.89 6.59
N ILE A 105 2.29 -2.05 6.36
CA ILE A 105 3.61 -2.38 6.93
C ILE A 105 4.64 -1.34 6.51
N ASN A 106 4.71 -1.03 5.21
CA ASN A 106 5.65 -0.04 4.69
C ASN A 106 5.44 1.35 5.33
N SER A 107 4.18 1.77 5.47
CA SER A 107 3.83 3.06 6.08
C SER A 107 4.24 3.12 7.56
N LEU A 108 4.03 2.05 8.32
CA LEU A 108 4.47 1.98 9.71
C LEU A 108 5.99 2.00 9.85
N LEU A 109 6.72 1.34 8.94
CA LEU A 109 8.18 1.36 8.93
C LEU A 109 8.74 2.75 8.60
N LYS A 110 8.13 3.47 7.64
CA LYS A 110 8.46 4.87 7.34
C LYS A 110 8.25 5.79 8.56
N LEU A 111 7.23 5.50 9.37
CA LEU A 111 6.95 6.18 10.63
C LEU A 111 7.79 5.68 11.82
N ASN A 112 8.81 4.84 11.59
CA ASN A 112 9.65 4.20 12.61
C ASN A 112 8.88 3.37 13.66
N ASN A 113 7.65 2.95 13.35
CA ASN A 113 6.87 2.07 14.21
C ASN A 113 7.09 0.60 13.80
N VAL A 114 8.29 0.09 14.11
CA VAL A 114 8.71 -1.28 13.76
C VAL A 114 7.83 -2.33 14.43
N GLU A 115 7.53 -2.17 15.72
CA GLU A 115 6.67 -3.09 16.47
C GLU A 115 5.24 -3.15 15.91
N GLY A 116 4.72 -2.00 15.48
CA GLY A 116 3.44 -1.94 14.77
C GLY A 116 3.45 -2.71 13.46
N ALA A 117 4.53 -2.57 12.68
CA ALA A 117 4.70 -3.29 11.43
C ALA A 117 4.79 -4.81 11.63
N GLU A 118 5.47 -5.25 12.70
CA GLU A 118 5.54 -6.64 13.13
C GLU A 118 4.15 -7.22 13.42
N ARG A 119 3.35 -6.52 14.24
CA ARG A 119 1.99 -6.95 14.56
C ARG A 119 1.12 -7.11 13.31
N VAL A 120 1.19 -6.16 12.36
CA VAL A 120 0.44 -6.26 11.09
C VAL A 120 0.91 -7.45 10.24
N TYR A 121 2.21 -7.76 10.24
CA TYR A 121 2.75 -8.94 9.55
C TYR A 121 2.32 -10.27 10.18
N GLU A 122 2.20 -10.31 11.50
CA GLU A 122 1.70 -11.48 12.21
C GLU A 122 0.24 -11.77 11.85
N GLU A 123 -0.60 -10.72 11.83
CA GLU A 123 -2.01 -10.77 11.41
C GLU A 123 -2.17 -11.22 9.94
N TRP A 124 -1.24 -10.83 9.07
CA TRP A 124 -1.31 -11.15 7.65
C TRP A 124 -1.32 -12.67 7.40
N ASN A 125 -2.46 -13.18 6.91
CA ASN A 125 -2.60 -14.58 6.52
C ASN A 125 -2.58 -14.72 4.99
N PRO A 126 -1.46 -15.12 4.39
CA PRO A 126 -1.34 -15.15 2.93
C PRO A 126 -2.30 -16.16 2.31
N TYR A 127 -2.90 -15.74 1.20
CA TYR A 127 -3.83 -16.54 0.42
C TYR A 127 -3.42 -16.55 -1.06
N GLY A 128 -3.76 -17.63 -1.76
CA GLY A 128 -3.46 -17.77 -3.18
C GLY A 128 -2.32 -18.74 -3.49
N PRO A 129 -1.86 -18.79 -4.76
CA PRO A 129 -0.98 -19.85 -5.25
C PRO A 129 0.50 -19.64 -4.87
N LYS A 130 0.90 -18.41 -4.57
CA LYS A 130 2.28 -18.02 -4.27
C LYS A 130 2.27 -17.03 -3.12
N LEU A 131 3.29 -17.10 -2.26
CA LEU A 131 3.49 -16.14 -1.18
C LEU A 131 4.04 -14.85 -1.79
N ASP A 132 3.41 -13.71 -1.52
CA ASP A 132 4.00 -12.42 -1.84
C ASP A 132 5.21 -12.18 -0.93
N MET A 133 6.41 -12.36 -1.48
CA MET A 133 7.67 -12.17 -0.75
C MET A 133 7.99 -10.70 -0.51
N SER A 134 7.35 -9.75 -1.22
CA SER A 134 7.63 -8.33 -1.03
C SER A 134 7.24 -7.85 0.37
N ILE A 135 6.24 -8.47 0.99
CA ILE A 135 5.79 -8.15 2.34
C ILE A 135 6.84 -8.50 3.41
N PRO A 136 7.27 -9.76 3.59
CA PRO A 136 8.30 -10.08 4.57
C PRO A 136 9.65 -9.39 4.28
N CYS A 137 9.96 -9.12 3.01
CA CYS A 137 11.19 -8.43 2.64
C CYS A 137 11.27 -6.98 3.18
N LEU A 138 10.13 -6.31 3.43
CA LEU A 138 10.12 -5.00 4.08
C LEU A 138 10.75 -5.06 5.48
N LEU A 139 10.28 -6.01 6.30
CA LEU A 139 10.79 -6.20 7.67
C LEU A 139 12.23 -6.73 7.67
N ILE A 140 12.56 -7.69 6.80
CA ILE A 140 13.93 -8.19 6.67
C ILE A 140 14.89 -7.06 6.32
N SER A 141 14.53 -6.18 5.39
CA SER A 141 15.36 -5.03 5.00
C SER A 141 15.57 -4.10 6.19
N ARG A 142 14.52 -3.80 6.95
CA ARG A 142 14.62 -2.98 8.17
C ARG A 142 15.57 -3.61 9.20
N TYR A 143 15.38 -4.88 9.53
CA TYR A 143 16.22 -5.57 10.51
C TYR A 143 17.68 -5.67 10.08
N TYR A 144 17.92 -5.91 8.79
CA TYR A 144 19.26 -5.92 8.23
C TYR A 144 19.94 -4.56 8.41
N THR A 145 19.25 -3.47 8.09
CA THR A 145 19.79 -2.11 8.28
C THR A 145 20.05 -1.76 9.74
N GLU A 146 19.32 -2.37 10.68
CA GLU A 146 19.48 -2.18 12.12
C GLU A 146 20.40 -3.22 12.79
N GLY A 147 21.03 -4.12 12.03
CA GLY A 147 21.94 -5.15 12.57
C GLY A 147 21.25 -6.24 13.40
N MET A 148 19.92 -6.40 13.27
CA MET A 148 19.13 -7.36 14.05
C MET A 148 19.09 -8.75 13.39
N ALA A 149 20.24 -9.42 13.28
CA ALA A 149 20.37 -10.71 12.62
C ALA A 149 19.39 -11.79 13.15
N TRP A 150 19.15 -11.83 14.46
CA TRP A 150 18.23 -12.79 15.07
C TRP A 150 16.77 -12.61 14.59
N LYS A 151 16.33 -11.37 14.34
CA LYS A 151 15.00 -11.09 13.78
C LYS A 151 14.90 -11.52 12.31
N VAL A 152 16.00 -11.41 11.55
CA VAL A 152 16.05 -11.93 10.19
C VAL A 152 15.84 -13.46 10.20
N ASP A 153 16.51 -14.18 11.09
CA ASP A 153 16.33 -15.63 11.23
C ASP A 153 14.90 -16.01 11.65
N GLU A 154 14.30 -15.25 12.57
CA GLU A 154 12.92 -15.41 12.97
C GLU A 154 11.95 -15.20 11.80
N MET A 155 12.16 -14.15 11.00
CA MET A 155 11.38 -13.91 9.79
C MET A 155 11.50 -15.05 8.78
N LEU A 156 12.70 -15.60 8.56
CA LEU A 156 12.90 -16.73 7.66
C LEU A 156 12.15 -17.99 8.15
N LYS A 157 12.09 -18.24 9.46
CA LYS A 157 11.28 -19.32 10.05
C LYS A 157 9.79 -19.05 9.84
N SER A 158 9.33 -17.83 10.06
CA SER A 158 7.92 -17.43 9.87
C SER A 158 7.48 -17.58 8.41
N ILE A 159 8.31 -17.17 7.44
CA ILE A 159 8.07 -17.34 6.01
C ILE A 159 7.88 -18.81 5.65
N LYS A 160 8.76 -19.70 6.14
CA LYS A 160 8.63 -21.15 5.94
C LYS A 160 7.29 -21.66 6.50
N LYS A 161 6.94 -21.29 7.73
CA LYS A 161 5.67 -21.67 8.37
C LYS A 161 4.45 -21.22 7.56
N LYS A 162 4.40 -19.95 7.13
CA LYS A 162 3.31 -19.41 6.29
C LYS A 162 3.23 -20.16 4.95
N ARG A 163 4.36 -20.46 4.28
CA ARG A 163 4.39 -21.28 3.04
C ARG A 163 3.81 -22.68 3.23
N TYR A 164 4.21 -23.38 4.29
CA TYR A 164 3.64 -24.70 4.61
C TYR A 164 2.14 -24.61 4.86
N GLY A 165 1.69 -23.62 5.62
CA GLY A 165 0.27 -23.38 5.88
C GLY A 165 -0.54 -23.20 4.59
N MET A 166 -0.04 -22.42 3.63
CA MET A 166 -0.69 -22.27 2.32
C MET A 166 -0.75 -23.60 1.54
N HIS A 167 0.35 -24.34 1.49
CA HIS A 167 0.41 -25.62 0.78
C HIS A 167 -0.61 -26.62 1.34
N MET A 168 -0.67 -26.74 2.67
CA MET A 168 -1.63 -27.62 3.35
C MET A 168 -3.08 -27.21 3.09
N ARG A 169 -3.41 -25.92 3.10
CA ARG A 169 -4.75 -25.43 2.75
C ARG A 169 -5.14 -25.82 1.32
N LYS A 170 -4.21 -25.70 0.37
CA LYS A 170 -4.43 -26.10 -1.03
C LYS A 170 -4.71 -27.59 -1.17
N LEU A 171 -3.93 -28.44 -0.49
CA LEU A 171 -4.16 -29.90 -0.47
C LEU A 171 -5.52 -30.24 0.15
N SER A 172 -5.87 -29.60 1.27
CA SER A 172 -7.17 -29.77 1.92
C SER A 172 -8.33 -29.39 0.99
N LEU A 173 -8.24 -28.26 0.29
CA LEU A 173 -9.25 -27.83 -0.68
C LEU A 173 -9.38 -28.82 -1.85
N LYS A 174 -8.25 -29.29 -2.41
CA LYS A 174 -8.26 -30.32 -3.46
C LYS A 174 -8.95 -31.60 -3.00
N LEU A 175 -8.63 -32.06 -1.79
CA LEU A 175 -9.25 -33.26 -1.21
C LEU A 175 -10.76 -33.08 -1.01
N LYS A 176 -11.20 -31.92 -0.49
CA LYS A 176 -12.63 -31.60 -0.35
C LYS A 176 -13.37 -31.63 -1.69
N LEU A 177 -12.79 -31.05 -2.74
CA LEU A 177 -13.38 -31.04 -4.09
C LEU A 177 -13.47 -32.47 -4.68
N LEU A 178 -12.42 -33.28 -4.51
CA LEU A 178 -12.42 -34.69 -4.95
C LEU A 178 -13.54 -35.49 -4.27
N LEU A 179 -13.75 -35.31 -2.97
CA LEU A 179 -14.81 -36.00 -2.23
C LEU A 179 -16.21 -35.56 -2.68
N LEU A 180 -16.43 -34.26 -2.88
CA LEU A 180 -17.72 -33.74 -3.37
C LEU A 180 -18.07 -34.25 -4.78
N SER A 181 -17.06 -34.36 -5.66
CA SER A 181 -17.26 -34.93 -7.00
C SER A 181 -17.63 -36.41 -7.00
N ARG A 182 -17.26 -37.15 -5.95
CA ARG A 182 -17.62 -38.58 -5.78
C ARG A 182 -19.02 -38.78 -5.21
N THR A 183 -19.51 -37.86 -4.37
CA THR A 183 -20.83 -37.97 -3.74
C THR A 183 -21.99 -37.48 -4.63
N GLY A 184 -21.71 -36.70 -5.68
CA GLY A 184 -22.72 -36.19 -6.63
C GLY A 184 -23.02 -37.11 -7.83
N GLY A 185 -22.45 -38.32 -7.88
CA GLY A 185 -22.54 -39.25 -9.02
C GLY A 185 -23.44 -40.48 -8.80
N LEU A 186 -24.33 -40.46 -7.79
CA LEU A 186 -25.31 -41.52 -7.54
C LEU A 186 -26.73 -40.92 -7.61
N ILE A 187 -27.24 -40.73 -8.82
CA ILE A 187 -28.68 -40.61 -9.12
C ILE A 187 -28.93 -41.41 -10.39
#